data_AF-A0AA90Q7J8-F1
#
_entry.id   AF-A0AA90Q7J8-F1
#
_cell.length_a   1.000
_cell.length_b   1.000
_cell.length_c   1.000
_cell.angle_alpha   90.00
_cell.angle_beta   90.00
_cell.angle_gamma   90.00
#
_symmetry.space_group_name_H-M   'P 1'
#
loop_
_entity.id
_entity.type
_entity.pdbx_description
1 polymer ?
#
loop_
_entity_poly.entity_id
_entity_poly.type
_entity_poly.pdbx_seq_one_letter_code
_entity_poly.pdbx_strand_id
1 'polypeptide(L)'
;MYQLSSSATTTTLMNLNSTLFTQGTIDRILALTASVDKLVSFDTVTPNAGGKLPVSATSEVLLVATSDTAQTTIVGGDSAPVTIFQGKGGVNARFEDARPTDLPYTVPERIVVGTNGTDKFVIADDRNTQLSLGSGNSVVSSIGTSYDTIVAGLGNSTIVGGNSGNAIVQLKGNASDYKVTVQDGHAIVTNLGTLKTTDISKLQFVQLDGGQALVFASDAKEASVSTLYSAALGRTPDAKGLEFWMDAVRSGVSLESIAQGFLDSSEYKAKPQLSDQQFLDGLYLRTFNRAPDAEGLAYWNNVLDSGVSRASVLAGFISVAGNSLDGTGNYIEPVVVGSVTIVHNIV
;
A
#
# COMPACT_ATOMS: atom_id res chain seq x y z
N MET A 1 15.49 -27.85 -10.45
CA MET A 1 16.33 -26.67 -10.17
C MET A 1 17.20 -26.29 -11.38
N TYR A 2 17.24 -24.99 -11.72
CA TYR A 2 18.15 -24.40 -12.71
C TYR A 2 18.49 -22.95 -12.30
N GLN A 3 19.50 -22.34 -12.91
CA GLN A 3 19.92 -20.97 -12.60
C GLN A 3 19.88 -20.07 -13.83
N LEU A 4 19.51 -18.81 -13.64
CA LEU A 4 19.47 -17.80 -14.70
C LEU A 4 20.22 -16.53 -14.28
N SER A 5 20.82 -15.83 -15.25
CA SER A 5 21.28 -14.46 -15.01
C SER A 5 20.09 -13.52 -14.76
N SER A 6 20.31 -12.36 -14.14
CA SER A 6 19.23 -11.37 -13.93
C SER A 6 18.50 -11.00 -15.23
N SER A 7 19.21 -10.85 -16.35
CA SER A 7 18.59 -10.53 -17.66
C SER A 7 17.75 -11.68 -18.21
N ALA A 8 18.21 -12.93 -18.06
CA ALA A 8 17.46 -14.11 -18.45
C ALA A 8 16.25 -14.33 -17.54
N THR A 9 16.37 -14.05 -16.24
CA THR A 9 15.27 -14.03 -15.27
C THR A 9 14.19 -13.05 -15.68
N THR A 10 14.55 -11.79 -15.97
CA THR A 10 13.60 -10.78 -16.45
C THR A 10 12.83 -11.26 -17.67
N THR A 11 13.55 -11.75 -18.68
CA THR A 11 12.95 -12.25 -19.92
C THR A 11 12.00 -13.43 -19.64
N THR A 12 12.43 -14.37 -18.80
CA THR A 12 11.65 -15.57 -18.45
C THR A 12 10.34 -15.20 -17.73
N LEU A 13 10.41 -14.32 -16.73
CA LEU A 13 9.24 -13.91 -15.96
C LEU A 13 8.27 -13.07 -16.81
N MET A 14 8.77 -12.15 -17.63
CA MET A 14 7.92 -11.40 -18.57
C MET A 14 7.22 -12.32 -19.57
N ASN A 15 7.91 -13.35 -20.08
CA ASN A 15 7.32 -14.32 -20.99
C ASN A 15 6.29 -15.23 -20.31
N LEU A 16 6.45 -15.48 -19.01
CA LEU A 16 5.49 -16.26 -18.24
C LEU A 16 4.15 -15.51 -18.10
N ASN A 17 4.21 -14.24 -17.70
CA ASN A 17 3.02 -13.37 -17.64
C ASN A 17 3.43 -11.89 -17.54
N SER A 18 3.49 -11.19 -18.67
CA SER A 18 3.90 -9.78 -18.72
C SER A 18 2.95 -8.83 -17.99
N THR A 19 1.72 -9.28 -17.69
CA THR A 19 0.76 -8.48 -16.92
C THR A 19 1.04 -8.55 -15.42
N LEU A 20 1.49 -9.70 -14.91
CA LEU A 20 1.85 -9.88 -13.50
C LEU A 20 3.30 -9.49 -13.22
N PHE A 21 4.21 -9.83 -14.13
CA PHE A 21 5.64 -9.54 -14.03
C PHE A 21 5.98 -8.23 -14.74
N THR A 22 5.50 -7.13 -14.17
CA THR A 22 5.95 -5.79 -14.55
C THR A 22 7.42 -5.59 -14.18
N GLN A 23 8.08 -4.61 -14.80
CA GLN A 23 9.48 -4.29 -14.47
C GLN A 23 9.68 -4.07 -12.96
N GLY A 24 8.79 -3.29 -12.31
CA GLY A 24 8.87 -3.06 -10.87
C GLY A 24 8.67 -4.32 -10.02
N THR A 25 7.85 -5.28 -10.46
CA THR A 25 7.71 -6.58 -9.77
C THR A 25 9.00 -7.40 -9.91
N ILE A 26 9.58 -7.42 -11.11
CA ILE A 26 10.83 -8.12 -11.40
C ILE A 26 11.99 -7.51 -10.63
N ASP A 27 12.09 -6.18 -10.55
CA ASP A 27 13.15 -5.50 -9.80
C ASP A 27 13.12 -5.87 -8.32
N ARG A 28 11.93 -6.01 -7.74
CA ARG A 28 11.75 -6.46 -6.34
C ARG A 28 12.10 -7.94 -6.17
N ILE A 29 11.74 -8.80 -7.13
CA ILE A 29 12.19 -10.20 -7.17
C ILE A 29 13.72 -10.23 -7.18
N LEU A 30 14.35 -9.51 -8.10
CA LEU A 30 15.81 -9.45 -8.21
C LEU A 30 16.48 -8.83 -6.98
N ALA A 31 15.82 -7.94 -6.23
CA ALA A 31 16.35 -7.40 -4.99
C ALA A 31 16.30 -8.42 -3.83
N LEU A 32 15.34 -9.35 -3.87
CA LEU A 32 15.20 -10.44 -2.90
C LEU A 32 16.05 -11.66 -3.24
N THR A 33 16.57 -11.75 -4.46
CA THR A 33 17.33 -12.89 -4.96
C THR A 33 18.75 -12.50 -5.37
N ALA A 34 19.70 -13.39 -5.14
CA ALA A 34 21.10 -13.39 -5.55
C ALA A 34 21.98 -12.26 -4.98
N SER A 35 22.77 -12.61 -3.96
CA SER A 35 23.85 -11.76 -3.42
C SER A 35 25.27 -12.23 -3.77
N VAL A 36 25.46 -13.49 -4.24
CA VAL A 36 26.80 -14.11 -4.30
C VAL A 36 27.36 -14.23 -5.74
N ASP A 37 26.56 -14.62 -6.74
CA ASP A 37 27.04 -14.88 -8.12
C ASP A 37 26.25 -14.16 -9.24
N LYS A 38 25.29 -13.27 -8.89
CA LYS A 38 24.31 -12.66 -9.81
C LYS A 38 23.44 -13.66 -10.60
N LEU A 39 23.43 -14.92 -10.20
CA LEU A 39 22.57 -15.97 -10.73
C LEU A 39 21.40 -16.22 -9.78
N VAL A 40 20.20 -16.32 -10.33
CA VAL A 40 18.96 -16.59 -9.60
C VAL A 40 18.61 -18.07 -9.73
N SER A 41 18.39 -18.74 -8.60
CA SER A 41 18.04 -20.16 -8.51
C SER A 41 16.53 -20.38 -8.59
N PHE A 42 16.09 -21.12 -9.61
CA PHE A 42 14.70 -21.50 -9.83
C PHE A 42 14.49 -22.98 -9.52
N ASP A 43 13.37 -23.31 -8.86
CA ASP A 43 12.90 -24.68 -8.76
C ASP A 43 11.43 -24.82 -9.13
N THR A 44 11.11 -25.87 -9.88
CA THR A 44 9.72 -26.20 -10.22
C THR A 44 9.24 -27.31 -9.31
N VAL A 45 8.21 -27.01 -8.52
CA VAL A 45 7.74 -27.90 -7.46
C VAL A 45 6.27 -28.21 -7.62
N THR A 46 5.86 -29.40 -7.19
CA THR A 46 4.45 -29.76 -7.03
C THR A 46 4.18 -29.96 -5.54
N PRO A 47 3.10 -29.41 -4.98
CA PRO A 47 2.72 -29.65 -3.59
C PRO A 47 2.54 -31.14 -3.34
N ASN A 48 2.98 -31.62 -2.18
CA ASN A 48 2.73 -33.00 -1.80
C ASN A 48 1.26 -33.21 -1.39
N ALA A 49 0.87 -34.44 -1.05
CA ALA A 49 -0.51 -34.77 -0.66
C ALA A 49 -1.03 -33.98 0.56
N GLY A 50 -0.14 -33.44 1.39
CA GLY A 50 -0.48 -32.57 2.53
C GLY A 50 -0.45 -31.07 2.20
N GLY A 51 -0.28 -30.69 0.93
CA GLY A 51 -0.19 -29.30 0.50
C GLY A 51 1.13 -28.60 0.79
N LYS A 52 2.15 -29.31 1.29
CA LYS A 52 3.47 -28.70 1.54
C LYS A 52 4.30 -28.63 0.26
N LEU A 53 5.06 -27.56 0.13
CA LEU A 53 5.99 -27.35 -0.98
C LEU A 53 7.36 -27.99 -0.65
N PRO A 54 7.88 -28.87 -1.52
CA PRO A 54 9.23 -29.42 -1.34
C PRO A 54 10.28 -28.38 -1.77
N VAL A 55 10.79 -27.60 -0.81
CA VAL A 55 11.75 -26.50 -1.07
C VAL A 55 13.19 -26.96 -0.80
N SER A 56 14.10 -26.73 -1.76
CA SER A 56 15.55 -26.85 -1.52
C SER A 56 16.08 -25.60 -0.81
N ALA A 57 17.05 -25.76 0.10
CA ALA A 57 17.64 -24.67 0.89
C ALA A 57 18.29 -23.55 0.06
N THR A 58 18.59 -23.80 -1.21
CA THR A 58 19.17 -22.85 -2.16
C THR A 58 18.18 -22.30 -3.18
N SER A 59 16.88 -22.60 -3.02
CA SER A 59 15.85 -22.11 -3.95
C SER A 59 15.54 -20.66 -3.66
N GLU A 60 15.58 -19.82 -4.69
CA GLU A 60 15.26 -18.41 -4.57
C GLU A 60 13.88 -18.10 -5.15
N VAL A 61 13.55 -18.74 -6.28
CA VAL A 61 12.25 -18.66 -6.94
C VAL A 61 11.64 -20.04 -7.07
N LEU A 62 10.45 -20.21 -6.49
CA LEU A 62 9.64 -21.42 -6.65
C LEU A 62 8.56 -21.20 -7.71
N LEU A 63 8.59 -22.05 -8.73
CA LEU A 63 7.54 -22.19 -9.71
C LEU A 63 6.64 -23.36 -9.27
N VAL A 64 5.52 -23.03 -8.65
CA VAL A 64 4.60 -24.02 -8.08
C VAL A 64 3.60 -24.45 -9.14
N ALA A 65 3.71 -25.70 -9.57
CA ALA A 65 2.73 -26.35 -10.42
C ALA A 65 1.47 -26.64 -9.61
N THR A 66 0.35 -26.02 -10.01
CA THR A 66 -0.98 -26.20 -9.41
C THR A 66 -1.95 -26.75 -10.45
N SER A 67 -3.10 -27.24 -10.01
CA SER A 67 -4.10 -27.82 -10.92
C SER A 67 -4.67 -26.76 -11.87
N ASP A 68 -5.02 -27.18 -13.09
CA ASP A 68 -5.70 -26.33 -14.08
C ASP A 68 -7.23 -26.29 -13.89
N THR A 69 -7.79 -27.21 -13.10
CA THR A 69 -9.24 -27.42 -13.02
C THR A 69 -9.82 -27.30 -11.62
N ALA A 70 -8.98 -27.38 -10.59
CA ALA A 70 -9.41 -27.31 -9.19
C ALA A 70 -8.42 -26.47 -8.37
N GLN A 71 -8.89 -25.91 -7.26
CA GLN A 71 -8.01 -25.18 -6.34
C GLN A 71 -7.00 -26.13 -5.69
N THR A 72 -5.73 -25.75 -5.72
CA THR A 72 -4.67 -26.46 -5.00
C THR A 72 -4.47 -25.85 -3.62
N THR A 73 -4.55 -26.67 -2.57
CA THR A 73 -4.31 -26.21 -1.19
C THR A 73 -2.82 -26.23 -0.88
N ILE A 74 -2.31 -25.12 -0.35
CA ILE A 74 -0.92 -24.93 0.07
C ILE A 74 -0.90 -24.64 1.57
N VAL A 75 -0.13 -25.43 2.31
CA VAL A 75 -0.05 -25.36 3.78
C VAL A 75 1.40 -25.12 4.20
N GLY A 76 1.69 -23.91 4.68
CA GLY A 76 3.04 -23.50 5.08
C GLY A 76 4.06 -23.53 3.93
N GLY A 77 5.30 -23.13 4.23
CA GLY A 77 6.34 -22.96 3.21
C GLY A 77 6.16 -21.61 2.52
N ASP A 78 7.20 -20.81 2.33
CA ASP A 78 8.46 -21.21 1.74
C ASP A 78 9.64 -20.44 2.34
N SER A 79 10.74 -21.14 2.59
CA SER A 79 12.05 -20.51 2.82
C SER A 79 12.53 -19.73 1.60
N ALA A 80 12.00 -20.04 0.41
CA ALA A 80 12.28 -19.27 -0.77
C ALA A 80 11.65 -17.87 -0.64
N PRO A 81 12.38 -16.80 -0.99
CA PRO A 81 11.85 -15.44 -0.96
C PRO A 81 10.76 -15.21 -2.02
N VAL A 82 10.67 -16.03 -3.08
CA VAL A 82 9.70 -15.82 -4.18
C VAL A 82 8.93 -17.10 -4.51
N THR A 83 7.60 -17.01 -4.51
CA THR A 83 6.69 -18.12 -4.85
C THR A 83 5.72 -17.69 -5.96
N ILE A 84 5.66 -18.46 -7.05
CA ILE A 84 4.85 -18.17 -8.24
C ILE A 84 3.97 -19.39 -8.55
N PHE A 85 2.65 -19.23 -8.49
CA PHE A 85 1.70 -20.30 -8.81
C PHE A 85 1.33 -20.29 -10.31
N GLN A 86 1.37 -21.46 -10.97
CA GLN A 86 1.31 -21.53 -12.44
C GLN A 86 0.04 -22.14 -13.04
N GLY A 87 -0.81 -22.82 -12.25
CA GLY A 87 -2.04 -23.46 -12.74
C GLY A 87 -3.21 -22.50 -12.93
N LYS A 88 -4.28 -22.97 -13.59
CA LYS A 88 -5.52 -22.19 -13.86
C LYS A 88 -6.66 -22.44 -12.86
N GLY A 89 -6.55 -23.48 -12.04
CA GLY A 89 -7.61 -23.91 -11.12
C GLY A 89 -7.71 -23.09 -9.84
N GLY A 90 -6.71 -22.24 -9.57
CA GLY A 90 -6.65 -21.42 -8.37
C GLY A 90 -5.82 -22.05 -7.25
N VAL A 91 -5.57 -21.27 -6.20
CA VAL A 91 -4.92 -21.76 -4.97
C VAL A 91 -5.69 -21.41 -3.71
N ASN A 92 -5.51 -22.21 -2.67
CA ASN A 92 -5.86 -21.86 -1.30
C ASN A 92 -4.59 -21.97 -0.46
N ALA A 93 -3.90 -20.85 -0.26
CA ALA A 93 -2.60 -20.79 0.39
C ALA A 93 -2.68 -20.05 1.73
N ARG A 94 -2.07 -20.66 2.75
CA ARG A 94 -1.88 -20.03 4.06
C ARG A 94 -0.38 -19.96 4.37
N PHE A 95 0.07 -18.75 4.66
CA PHE A 95 1.42 -18.43 5.06
C PHE A 95 1.48 -18.15 6.56
N GLU A 96 2.36 -18.86 7.26
CA GLU A 96 2.51 -18.82 8.72
C GLU A 96 3.97 -19.12 9.12
N ASP A 97 4.92 -18.71 8.27
CA ASP A 97 6.34 -18.99 8.45
C ASP A 97 6.98 -18.05 9.47
N ALA A 98 8.05 -18.50 10.13
CA ALA A 98 8.82 -17.59 10.99
C ALA A 98 9.48 -16.48 10.15
N ARG A 99 9.48 -15.25 10.67
CA ARG A 99 10.15 -14.12 10.03
C ARG A 99 11.68 -14.31 10.02
N PRO A 100 12.38 -14.10 8.89
CA PRO A 100 13.84 -14.05 8.86
C PRO A 100 14.38 -12.92 9.76
N THR A 101 15.42 -13.19 10.56
CA THR A 101 15.97 -12.21 11.53
C THR A 101 17.01 -11.27 10.95
N ASP A 102 17.45 -11.51 9.71
CA ASP A 102 18.55 -10.84 9.03
C ASP A 102 18.11 -9.73 8.07
N LEU A 103 16.81 -9.64 7.77
CA LEU A 103 16.27 -8.65 6.85
C LEU A 103 15.73 -7.41 7.59
N PRO A 104 16.01 -6.19 7.07
CA PRO A 104 15.44 -4.98 7.65
C PRO A 104 13.93 -4.98 7.49
N TYR A 105 13.21 -4.54 8.52
CA TYR A 105 11.73 -4.40 8.55
C TYR A 105 11.16 -3.51 7.43
N THR A 106 12.01 -2.85 6.64
CA THR A 106 11.62 -1.86 5.64
C THR A 106 11.43 -2.43 4.23
N VAL A 107 11.88 -3.65 3.93
CA VAL A 107 11.74 -4.25 2.58
C VAL A 107 10.72 -5.39 2.57
N PRO A 108 10.11 -5.72 1.40
CA PRO A 108 9.44 -7.00 1.23
C PRO A 108 10.43 -8.13 1.53
N GLU A 109 9.99 -9.14 2.26
CA GLU A 109 10.76 -10.32 2.66
C GLU A 109 10.28 -11.56 1.91
N ARG A 110 9.07 -11.50 1.34
CA ARG A 110 8.47 -12.52 0.50
C ARG A 110 7.72 -11.87 -0.66
N ILE A 111 7.85 -12.44 -1.85
CA ILE A 111 7.00 -12.13 -3.00
C ILE A 111 6.20 -13.36 -3.35
N VAL A 112 4.89 -13.18 -3.49
CA VAL A 112 3.94 -14.22 -3.90
C VAL A 112 3.21 -13.73 -5.15
N VAL A 113 3.11 -14.59 -6.16
CA VAL A 113 2.33 -14.31 -7.38
C VAL A 113 1.25 -15.38 -7.53
N GLY A 114 0.00 -14.91 -7.51
CA GLY A 114 -1.21 -15.73 -7.65
C GLY A 114 -1.42 -16.25 -9.07
N THR A 115 -2.54 -16.95 -9.25
CA THR A 115 -2.88 -17.65 -10.48
C THR A 115 -3.91 -16.91 -11.31
N ASN A 116 -4.21 -17.44 -12.51
CA ASN A 116 -5.35 -16.98 -13.29
C ASN A 116 -6.70 -17.54 -12.81
N GLY A 117 -6.68 -18.47 -11.84
CA GLY A 117 -7.86 -19.08 -11.24
C GLY A 117 -8.40 -18.30 -10.05
N THR A 118 -9.36 -18.91 -9.34
CA THR A 118 -9.87 -18.31 -8.10
C THR A 118 -8.89 -18.57 -6.97
N ASP A 119 -8.32 -17.53 -6.38
CA ASP A 119 -7.31 -17.66 -5.34
C ASP A 119 -7.84 -17.28 -3.96
N LYS A 120 -7.30 -17.94 -2.94
CA LYS A 120 -7.49 -17.60 -1.54
C LYS A 120 -6.13 -17.55 -0.87
N PHE A 121 -5.79 -16.41 -0.27
CA PHE A 121 -4.56 -16.20 0.45
C PHE A 121 -4.83 -15.79 1.89
N VAL A 122 -4.13 -16.41 2.82
CA VAL A 122 -4.07 -15.96 4.21
C VAL A 122 -2.61 -15.71 4.57
N ILE A 123 -2.26 -14.47 4.88
CA ILE A 123 -0.95 -14.08 5.37
C ILE A 123 -1.07 -13.89 6.87
N ALA A 124 -0.60 -14.88 7.64
CA ALA A 124 -0.74 -14.94 9.09
C ALA A 124 0.59 -14.83 9.83
N ASP A 125 1.71 -14.79 9.10
CA ASP A 125 3.03 -14.53 9.66
C ASP A 125 3.35 -13.04 9.71
N ASP A 126 4.51 -12.72 10.29
CA ASP A 126 5.01 -11.35 10.41
C ASP A 126 5.98 -10.99 9.27
N ARG A 127 6.05 -11.79 8.19
CA ARG A 127 6.89 -11.43 7.04
C ARG A 127 6.23 -10.34 6.23
N ASN A 128 6.99 -9.31 5.87
CA ASN A 128 6.51 -8.31 4.90
C ASN A 128 6.30 -8.97 3.53
N THR A 129 5.05 -9.24 3.17
CA THR A 129 4.72 -9.97 1.96
C THR A 129 4.21 -9.05 0.88
N GLN A 130 4.83 -9.08 -0.29
CA GLN A 130 4.19 -8.56 -1.49
C GLN A 130 3.44 -9.69 -2.18
N LEU A 131 2.11 -9.60 -2.22
CA LEU A 131 1.23 -10.52 -2.92
C LEU A 131 0.68 -9.85 -4.19
N SER A 132 1.04 -10.36 -5.36
CA SER A 132 0.44 -9.96 -6.63
C SER A 132 -0.66 -10.93 -7.03
N LEU A 133 -1.91 -10.46 -7.03
CA LEU A 133 -3.06 -11.26 -7.43
C LEU A 133 -3.11 -11.41 -8.95
N GLY A 134 -3.57 -12.57 -9.41
CA GLY A 134 -3.63 -12.86 -10.84
C GLY A 134 -4.91 -12.36 -11.52
N SER A 135 -5.31 -13.02 -12.59
CA SER A 135 -6.46 -12.58 -13.41
C SER A 135 -7.81 -13.12 -12.96
N GLY A 136 -7.83 -14.14 -12.11
CA GLY A 136 -9.07 -14.67 -11.53
C GLY A 136 -9.51 -13.93 -10.27
N ASN A 137 -10.67 -14.31 -9.74
CA ASN A 137 -11.18 -13.71 -8.51
C ASN A 137 -10.33 -14.10 -7.31
N SER A 138 -10.17 -13.23 -6.33
CA SER A 138 -9.26 -13.46 -5.22
C SER A 138 -9.86 -13.07 -3.87
N VAL A 139 -9.55 -13.84 -2.85
CA VAL A 139 -9.84 -13.49 -1.45
C VAL A 139 -8.52 -13.46 -0.68
N VAL A 140 -8.23 -12.34 -0.02
CA VAL A 140 -7.01 -12.16 0.77
C VAL A 140 -7.38 -11.79 2.19
N SER A 141 -6.72 -12.43 3.14
CA SER A 141 -6.74 -12.04 4.56
C SER A 141 -5.31 -11.85 5.03
N SER A 142 -4.87 -10.60 5.18
CA SER A 142 -3.58 -10.26 5.79
C SER A 142 -3.83 -10.02 7.27
N ILE A 143 -3.60 -11.02 8.11
CA ILE A 143 -3.98 -11.02 9.54
C ILE A 143 -2.77 -11.03 10.48
N GLY A 144 -1.55 -11.14 9.94
CA GLY A 144 -0.31 -10.97 10.69
C GLY A 144 -0.08 -9.51 11.10
N THR A 145 1.08 -9.24 11.72
CA THR A 145 1.45 -7.86 12.13
C THR A 145 2.37 -7.15 11.12
N SER A 146 2.66 -7.81 9.99
CA SER A 146 3.55 -7.33 8.92
C SER A 146 2.99 -6.18 8.09
N TYR A 147 3.88 -5.51 7.37
CA TYR A 147 3.55 -4.49 6.37
C TYR A 147 3.39 -5.12 4.98
N ASP A 148 2.28 -5.80 4.77
CA ASP A 148 2.02 -6.48 3.49
C ASP A 148 1.67 -5.49 2.38
N THR A 149 2.01 -5.83 1.14
CA THR A 149 1.57 -5.11 -0.06
C THR A 149 0.80 -6.06 -0.95
N ILE A 150 -0.49 -5.81 -1.15
CA ILE A 150 -1.37 -6.63 -1.96
C ILE A 150 -1.66 -5.88 -3.25
N VAL A 151 -1.07 -6.31 -4.35
CA VAL A 151 -1.35 -5.77 -5.68
C VAL A 151 -2.61 -6.44 -6.20
N ALA A 152 -3.68 -5.66 -6.34
CA ALA A 152 -4.97 -6.13 -6.84
C ALA A 152 -4.85 -6.70 -8.26
N GLY A 153 -5.61 -7.77 -8.49
CA GLY A 153 -5.60 -8.53 -9.74
C GLY A 153 -6.55 -7.95 -10.78
N LEU A 154 -6.72 -8.69 -11.88
CA LEU A 154 -7.68 -8.32 -12.94
C LEU A 154 -9.08 -8.89 -12.68
N GLY A 155 -9.23 -9.80 -11.72
CA GLY A 155 -10.51 -10.34 -11.29
C GLY A 155 -11.17 -9.50 -10.19
N ASN A 156 -12.32 -9.96 -9.71
CA ASN A 156 -12.91 -9.37 -8.51
C ASN A 156 -12.13 -9.83 -7.28
N SER A 157 -11.80 -8.91 -6.38
CA SER A 157 -11.03 -9.21 -5.19
C SER A 157 -11.75 -8.78 -3.93
N THR A 158 -11.64 -9.59 -2.88
CA THR A 158 -11.96 -9.21 -1.51
C THR A 158 -10.67 -9.22 -0.71
N ILE A 159 -10.31 -8.10 -0.11
CA ILE A 159 -9.08 -7.94 0.66
C ILE A 159 -9.43 -7.46 2.05
N VAL A 160 -9.10 -8.26 3.04
CA VAL A 160 -9.35 -7.98 4.45
C VAL A 160 -8.01 -7.87 5.15
N GLY A 161 -7.78 -6.73 5.79
CA GLY A 161 -6.63 -6.54 6.67
C GLY A 161 -6.82 -7.14 8.05
N GLY A 162 -5.75 -7.05 8.84
CA GLY A 162 -5.66 -7.56 10.20
C GLY A 162 -5.93 -6.44 11.19
N ASN A 163 -5.93 -6.78 12.49
CA ASN A 163 -6.20 -5.81 13.54
C ASN A 163 -5.14 -4.68 13.62
N SER A 164 -3.97 -4.87 13.01
CA SER A 164 -2.96 -3.81 12.88
C SER A 164 -3.26 -2.85 11.72
N GLY A 165 -3.94 -3.30 10.66
CA GLY A 165 -4.28 -2.48 9.48
C GLY A 165 -3.09 -2.17 8.55
N ASN A 166 -1.98 -2.89 8.71
CA ASN A 166 -0.65 -2.58 8.14
C ASN A 166 -0.49 -2.99 6.67
N ALA A 167 -1.54 -3.49 6.01
CA ALA A 167 -1.44 -3.86 4.60
C ALA A 167 -1.78 -2.68 3.67
N ILE A 168 -1.08 -2.63 2.55
CA ILE A 168 -1.31 -1.71 1.45
C ILE A 168 -2.01 -2.47 0.35
N VAL A 169 -3.09 -1.92 -0.22
CA VAL A 169 -3.58 -2.43 -1.52
C VAL A 169 -3.09 -1.53 -2.63
N GLN A 170 -2.52 -2.09 -3.68
CA GLN A 170 -2.11 -1.37 -4.88
C GLN A 170 -3.03 -1.74 -6.05
N LEU A 171 -3.61 -0.74 -6.72
CA LEU A 171 -4.46 -0.91 -7.90
C LEU A 171 -3.73 -0.35 -9.14
N LYS A 172 -3.77 -1.10 -10.25
CA LYS A 172 -3.09 -0.74 -11.51
C LYS A 172 -3.97 0.14 -12.39
N GLY A 173 -3.49 1.30 -12.78
CA GLY A 173 -4.22 2.29 -13.58
C GLY A 173 -4.35 3.61 -12.85
N ASN A 174 -4.77 4.64 -13.57
CA ASN A 174 -4.92 5.97 -13.02
C ASN A 174 -6.13 6.00 -12.08
N ALA A 175 -6.11 6.91 -11.10
CA ALA A 175 -7.26 7.06 -10.20
C ALA A 175 -8.58 7.39 -10.92
N SER A 176 -8.53 8.09 -12.06
CA SER A 176 -9.69 8.36 -12.92
C SER A 176 -10.32 7.10 -13.51
N ASP A 177 -9.60 5.97 -13.51
CA ASP A 177 -10.08 4.69 -14.01
C ASP A 177 -10.98 3.99 -12.96
N TYR A 178 -11.12 4.57 -11.78
CA TYR A 178 -11.80 3.97 -10.64
C TYR A 178 -12.92 4.84 -10.08
N LYS A 179 -13.96 4.16 -9.61
CA LYS A 179 -14.98 4.71 -8.72
C LYS A 179 -14.85 4.04 -7.36
N VAL A 180 -14.81 4.82 -6.30
CA VAL A 180 -14.77 4.32 -4.92
C VAL A 180 -16.14 4.56 -4.28
N THR A 181 -16.73 3.52 -3.73
CA THR A 181 -17.95 3.62 -2.90
C THR A 181 -17.67 3.02 -1.54
N VAL A 182 -18.11 3.70 -0.49
CA VAL A 182 -17.90 3.25 0.89
C VAL A 182 -19.25 2.87 1.48
N GLN A 183 -19.36 1.64 1.97
CA GLN A 183 -20.58 1.15 2.58
C GLN A 183 -20.25 0.07 3.62
N ASP A 184 -20.90 0.11 4.77
CA ASP A 184 -20.84 -0.93 5.81
C ASP A 184 -19.41 -1.27 6.30
N GLY A 185 -18.49 -0.29 6.29
CA GLY A 185 -17.09 -0.47 6.68
C GLY A 185 -16.20 -1.04 5.56
N HIS A 186 -16.74 -1.18 4.35
CA HIS A 186 -16.03 -1.62 3.17
C HIS A 186 -15.81 -0.47 2.20
N ALA A 187 -14.64 -0.43 1.58
CA ALA A 187 -14.33 0.40 0.44
C ALA A 187 -14.36 -0.47 -0.82
N ILE A 188 -15.38 -0.25 -1.64
CA ILE A 188 -15.55 -0.94 -2.91
C ILE A 188 -14.96 -0.07 -4.01
N VAL A 189 -13.80 -0.49 -4.52
CA VAL A 189 -13.11 0.17 -5.62
C VAL A 189 -13.48 -0.53 -6.92
N THR A 190 -14.24 0.14 -7.77
CA THR A 190 -14.73 -0.38 -9.06
C THR A 190 -13.90 0.21 -10.19
N ASN A 191 -13.24 -0.63 -10.99
CA ASN A 191 -12.62 -0.17 -12.23
C ASN A 191 -13.71 0.15 -13.27
N LEU A 192 -13.73 1.35 -13.82
CA LEU A 192 -14.76 1.85 -14.73
C LEU A 192 -14.70 1.19 -16.12
N GLY A 193 -13.51 0.74 -16.54
CA GLY A 193 -13.32 0.08 -17.84
C GLY A 193 -13.70 -1.40 -17.82
N THR A 194 -13.33 -2.12 -16.76
CA THR A 194 -13.55 -3.57 -16.65
C THR A 194 -14.76 -3.95 -15.79
N LEU A 195 -15.30 -3.00 -15.02
CA LEU A 195 -16.35 -3.19 -14.01
C LEU A 195 -15.98 -4.18 -12.91
N LYS A 196 -14.69 -4.49 -12.76
CA LYS A 196 -14.17 -5.35 -11.69
C LYS A 196 -14.06 -4.58 -10.40
N THR A 197 -14.36 -5.27 -9.30
CA THR A 197 -14.41 -4.68 -7.98
C THR A 197 -13.32 -5.24 -7.08
N THR A 198 -12.66 -4.35 -6.36
CA THR A 198 -11.82 -4.69 -5.21
C THR A 198 -12.53 -4.19 -3.97
N ASP A 199 -13.08 -5.12 -3.20
CA ASP A 199 -13.72 -4.90 -1.91
C ASP A 199 -12.67 -4.95 -0.80
N ILE A 200 -12.50 -3.84 -0.08
CA ILE A 200 -11.41 -3.64 0.89
C ILE A 200 -12.00 -3.29 2.25
N SER A 201 -11.59 -4.02 3.29
CA SER A 201 -11.98 -3.73 4.68
C SER A 201 -10.80 -3.92 5.64
N LYS A 202 -10.88 -3.27 6.81
CA LYS A 202 -9.87 -3.37 7.90
C LYS A 202 -8.44 -3.03 7.46
N LEU A 203 -8.30 -2.06 6.57
CA LEU A 203 -7.02 -1.57 6.06
C LEU A 203 -6.97 -0.06 6.14
N GLN A 204 -5.75 0.49 6.24
CA GLN A 204 -5.52 1.93 6.43
C GLN A 204 -5.15 2.66 5.12
N PHE A 205 -4.66 1.93 4.10
CA PHE A 205 -4.08 2.55 2.91
C PHE A 205 -4.29 1.75 1.63
N VAL A 206 -4.75 2.44 0.58
CA VAL A 206 -4.82 1.91 -0.78
C VAL A 206 -4.14 2.88 -1.72
N GLN A 207 -3.13 2.42 -2.44
CA GLN A 207 -2.39 3.22 -3.41
C GLN A 207 -2.91 3.00 -4.82
N LEU A 208 -3.02 4.09 -5.58
CA LEU A 208 -3.39 4.13 -6.99
C LEU A 208 -2.16 4.58 -7.81
N ASP A 209 -2.11 4.30 -9.11
CA ASP A 209 -1.01 4.81 -9.95
C ASP A 209 -1.08 6.34 -10.10
N GLY A 210 0.01 6.93 -10.58
CA GLY A 210 0.16 8.39 -10.67
C GLY A 210 0.42 9.04 -9.31
N GLY A 211 0.72 8.25 -8.29
CA GLY A 211 1.01 8.71 -6.94
C GLY A 211 -0.23 9.19 -6.20
N GLN A 212 -1.41 8.65 -6.45
CA GLN A 212 -2.62 8.94 -5.66
C GLN A 212 -2.86 7.84 -4.63
N ALA A 213 -3.64 8.12 -3.59
CA ALA A 213 -4.01 7.13 -2.59
C ALA A 213 -5.41 7.35 -2.01
N LEU A 214 -6.04 6.27 -1.60
CA LEU A 214 -7.19 6.29 -0.70
C LEU A 214 -6.63 6.00 0.69
N VAL A 215 -6.87 6.91 1.62
CA VAL A 215 -6.51 6.75 3.02
C VAL A 215 -7.78 6.43 3.79
N PHE A 216 -7.72 5.33 4.51
CA PHE A 216 -8.78 4.85 5.37
C PHE A 216 -8.43 5.26 6.79
N ALA A 217 -9.21 6.19 7.32
CA ALA A 217 -9.01 6.75 8.64
C ALA A 217 -10.16 6.32 9.54
N SER A 218 -9.83 5.85 10.74
CA SER A 218 -10.86 5.47 11.73
C SER A 218 -11.59 6.70 12.27
N ASP A 219 -10.92 7.86 12.32
CA ASP A 219 -11.47 9.13 12.77
C ASP A 219 -10.85 10.35 12.05
N ALA A 220 -11.34 11.54 12.38
CA ALA A 220 -10.86 12.80 11.80
C ALA A 220 -9.38 13.11 12.14
N LYS A 221 -8.82 12.57 13.24
CA LYS A 221 -7.42 12.78 13.61
C LYS A 221 -6.50 11.97 12.71
N GLU A 222 -6.82 10.70 12.46
CA GLU A 222 -6.09 9.86 11.50
C GLU A 222 -6.16 10.43 10.07
N ALA A 223 -7.34 10.88 9.67
CA ALA A 223 -7.55 11.57 8.40
C ALA A 223 -6.61 12.78 8.26
N SER A 224 -6.51 13.58 9.33
CA SER A 224 -5.66 14.77 9.40
C SER A 224 -4.17 14.45 9.21
N VAL A 225 -3.70 13.28 9.65
CA VAL A 225 -2.29 12.88 9.47
C VAL A 225 -1.91 12.78 8.00
N SER A 226 -2.76 12.17 7.17
CA SER A 226 -2.49 12.04 5.74
C SER A 226 -2.43 13.40 5.04
N THR A 227 -3.31 14.31 5.42
CA THR A 227 -3.33 15.66 4.87
C THR A 227 -2.11 16.45 5.33
N LEU A 228 -1.72 16.35 6.61
CA LEU A 228 -0.48 16.95 7.13
C LEU A 228 0.74 16.48 6.35
N TYR A 229 0.83 15.17 6.10
CA TYR A 229 1.93 14.56 5.37
C TYR A 229 2.03 15.19 3.97
N SER A 230 0.94 15.19 3.20
CA SER A 230 0.93 15.78 1.86
C SER A 230 1.13 17.29 1.85
N ALA A 231 0.56 18.00 2.83
CA ALA A 231 0.70 19.43 2.98
C ALA A 231 2.13 19.85 3.38
N ALA A 232 2.85 19.06 4.19
CA ALA A 232 4.25 19.33 4.51
C ALA A 232 5.18 18.92 3.35
N LEU A 233 5.06 17.66 2.91
CA LEU A 233 6.02 17.02 2.01
C LEU A 233 5.67 17.14 0.53
N GLY A 234 4.49 17.66 0.18
CA GLY A 234 4.13 17.95 -1.21
C GLY A 234 4.08 16.73 -2.12
N ARG A 235 3.88 15.56 -1.53
CA ARG A 235 3.69 14.28 -2.21
C ARG A 235 2.64 13.47 -1.45
N THR A 236 2.08 12.47 -2.11
CA THR A 236 1.24 11.49 -1.44
C THR A 236 2.05 10.74 -0.38
N PRO A 237 1.46 10.42 0.78
CA PRO A 237 2.15 9.67 1.81
C PRO A 237 2.56 8.32 1.24
N ASP A 238 3.76 7.86 1.58
CA ASP A 238 4.03 6.43 1.50
C ASP A 238 3.36 5.75 2.70
N ALA A 239 2.91 4.51 2.52
CA ALA A 239 2.10 3.86 3.53
C ALA A 239 2.84 3.66 4.87
N LYS A 240 4.13 3.33 4.85
CA LYS A 240 4.91 3.10 6.07
C LYS A 240 5.06 4.38 6.88
N GLY A 241 5.42 5.47 6.20
CA GLY A 241 5.48 6.77 6.83
C GLY A 241 4.11 7.21 7.35
N LEU A 242 3.03 6.98 6.58
CA LEU A 242 1.69 7.32 7.02
C LEU A 242 1.28 6.55 8.28
N GLU A 243 1.48 5.24 8.30
CA GLU A 243 1.15 4.39 9.43
C GLU A 243 1.93 4.80 10.68
N PHE A 244 3.24 5.07 10.54
CA PHE A 244 4.06 5.59 11.64
C PHE A 244 3.43 6.83 12.30
N TRP A 245 2.96 7.79 11.49
CA TRP A 245 2.32 8.99 12.01
C TRP A 245 0.88 8.76 12.50
N MET A 246 0.15 7.80 11.91
CA MET A 246 -1.15 7.36 12.41
C MET A 246 -1.02 6.70 13.79
N ASP A 247 -0.01 5.85 14.00
CA ASP A 247 0.28 5.26 15.30
C ASP A 247 0.69 6.30 16.34
N ALA A 248 1.45 7.32 15.92
CA ALA A 248 1.75 8.45 16.78
C ALA A 248 0.46 9.18 17.22
N VAL A 249 -0.46 9.47 16.30
CA VAL A 249 -1.71 10.17 16.66
C VAL A 249 -2.63 9.29 17.51
N ARG A 250 -2.68 7.97 17.25
CA ARG A 250 -3.39 6.97 18.09
C ARG A 250 -2.82 6.92 19.50
N SER A 251 -1.50 7.05 19.63
CA SER A 251 -0.78 7.10 20.90
C SER A 251 -0.91 8.45 21.63
N GLY A 252 -1.67 9.40 21.07
CA GLY A 252 -1.96 10.69 21.69
C GLY A 252 -0.98 11.81 21.32
N VAL A 253 -0.07 11.59 20.37
CA VAL A 253 0.79 12.66 19.84
C VAL A 253 -0.09 13.68 19.12
N SER A 254 0.13 14.98 19.37
CA SER A 254 -0.68 16.02 18.76
C SER A 254 -0.36 16.20 17.27
N LEU A 255 -1.35 16.65 16.49
CA LEU A 255 -1.16 17.01 15.08
C LEU A 255 -0.09 18.08 14.89
N GLU A 256 0.08 18.99 15.86
CA GLU A 256 1.15 19.99 15.85
C GLU A 256 2.54 19.36 16.03
N SER A 257 2.70 18.40 16.94
CA SER A 257 3.97 17.67 17.10
C SER A 257 4.29 16.82 15.87
N ILE A 258 3.29 16.23 15.23
CA ILE A 258 3.44 15.50 13.95
C ILE A 258 3.86 16.47 12.83
N ALA A 259 3.19 17.61 12.72
CA ALA A 259 3.55 18.67 11.77
C ALA A 259 5.01 19.12 11.97
N GLN A 260 5.42 19.36 13.21
CA GLN A 260 6.80 19.71 13.55
C GLN A 260 7.77 18.60 13.11
N GLY A 261 7.42 17.33 13.35
CA GLY A 261 8.21 16.18 12.89
C GLY A 261 8.44 16.15 11.38
N PHE A 262 7.42 16.47 10.58
CA PHE A 262 7.60 16.61 9.13
C PHE A 262 8.53 17.77 8.76
N LEU A 263 8.35 18.95 9.36
CA LEU A 263 9.21 20.12 9.11
C LEU A 263 10.67 19.88 9.53
N ASP A 264 10.87 19.03 10.54
CA ASP A 264 12.19 18.67 11.04
C ASP A 264 12.88 17.55 10.26
N SER A 265 12.13 16.82 9.43
CA SER A 265 12.65 15.72 8.63
C SER A 265 13.75 16.17 7.67
N SER A 266 14.72 15.29 7.41
CA SER A 266 15.75 15.52 6.40
C SER A 266 15.14 15.78 5.01
N GLU A 267 14.01 15.14 4.70
CA GLU A 267 13.28 15.33 3.45
C GLU A 267 12.76 16.77 3.31
N TYR A 268 12.13 17.32 4.35
CA TYR A 268 11.67 18.70 4.31
C TYR A 268 12.84 19.69 4.29
N LYS A 269 13.87 19.45 5.11
CA LYS A 269 15.06 20.32 5.18
C LYS A 269 15.88 20.33 3.89
N ALA A 270 15.78 19.28 3.06
CA ALA A 270 16.41 19.23 1.75
C ALA A 270 15.71 20.11 0.69
N LYS A 271 14.50 20.61 0.96
CA LYS A 271 13.77 21.51 0.06
C LYS A 271 14.33 22.94 0.10
N PRO A 272 14.11 23.73 -0.97
CA PRO A 272 14.36 25.17 -0.92
C PRO A 272 13.66 25.80 0.28
N GLN A 273 14.39 26.63 1.02
CA GLN A 273 13.82 27.36 2.14
C GLN A 273 12.84 28.40 1.62
N LEU A 274 11.56 28.21 1.93
CA LEU A 274 10.48 29.06 1.48
C LEU A 274 10.34 30.28 2.40
N SER A 275 10.00 31.44 1.83
CA SER A 275 9.43 32.55 2.60
C SER A 275 8.08 32.15 3.21
N ASP A 276 7.58 32.90 4.18
CA ASP A 276 6.27 32.62 4.78
C ASP A 276 5.15 32.69 3.74
N GLN A 277 5.20 33.66 2.84
CA GLN A 277 4.27 33.76 1.71
C GLN A 277 4.29 32.50 0.83
N GLN A 278 5.49 32.05 0.41
CA GLN A 278 5.62 30.84 -0.42
C GLN A 278 5.17 29.58 0.32
N PHE A 279 5.41 29.52 1.63
CA PHE A 279 4.94 28.43 2.48
C PHE A 279 3.41 28.38 2.51
N LEU A 280 2.75 29.52 2.73
CA LEU A 280 1.28 29.61 2.76
C LEU A 280 0.66 29.34 1.38
N ASP A 281 1.20 29.89 0.30
CA ASP A 281 0.72 29.65 -1.07
C ASP A 281 0.75 28.14 -1.40
N GLY A 282 1.87 27.49 -1.09
CA GLY A 282 2.02 26.05 -1.27
C GLY A 282 1.10 25.23 -0.35
N LEU A 283 0.81 25.72 0.86
CA LEU A 283 -0.07 25.06 1.81
C LEU A 283 -1.54 25.09 1.35
N TYR A 284 -2.01 26.25 0.88
CA TYR A 284 -3.34 26.40 0.28
C TYR A 284 -3.53 25.49 -0.94
N LEU A 285 -2.55 25.47 -1.83
CA LEU A 285 -2.62 24.62 -3.03
C LEU A 285 -2.66 23.14 -2.67
N ARG A 286 -1.83 22.68 -1.73
CA ARG A 286 -1.75 21.24 -1.37
C ARG A 286 -2.93 20.76 -0.51
N THR A 287 -3.50 21.64 0.30
CA THR A 287 -4.59 21.29 1.22
C THR A 287 -5.97 21.48 0.59
N PHE A 288 -6.16 22.58 -0.12
CA PHE A 288 -7.47 22.99 -0.65
C PHE A 288 -7.56 23.01 -2.18
N ASN A 289 -6.46 22.68 -2.87
CA ASN A 289 -6.36 22.73 -4.32
C ASN A 289 -6.78 24.08 -4.93
N ARG A 290 -6.46 25.18 -4.22
CA ARG A 290 -6.76 26.55 -4.65
C ARG A 290 -5.68 27.51 -4.19
N ALA A 291 -5.64 28.68 -4.82
CA ALA A 291 -4.89 29.81 -4.29
C ALA A 291 -5.57 30.36 -3.02
N PRO A 292 -4.79 30.98 -2.11
CA PRO A 292 -5.38 31.71 -1.00
C PRO A 292 -6.27 32.85 -1.50
N ASP A 293 -7.37 33.08 -0.80
CA ASP A 293 -8.11 34.33 -0.90
C ASP A 293 -7.43 35.41 -0.03
N ALA A 294 -7.72 36.68 -0.31
CA ALA A 294 -7.02 37.80 0.31
C ALA A 294 -7.21 37.84 1.83
N GLU A 295 -8.40 37.54 2.33
CA GLU A 295 -8.73 37.56 3.76
C GLU A 295 -8.04 36.41 4.50
N GLY A 296 -8.11 35.19 3.95
CA GLY A 296 -7.46 34.02 4.50
C GLY A 296 -5.93 34.14 4.49
N LEU A 297 -5.34 34.72 3.44
CA LEU A 297 -3.90 34.97 3.41
C LEU A 297 -3.47 35.96 4.48
N ALA A 298 -4.20 37.07 4.60
CA ALA A 298 -3.91 38.10 5.61
C ALA A 298 -4.00 37.54 7.02
N TYR A 299 -5.00 36.70 7.30
CA TYR A 299 -5.14 36.01 8.58
C TYR A 299 -3.91 35.16 8.91
N TRP A 300 -3.49 34.26 8.03
CA TRP A 300 -2.36 33.37 8.31
C TRP A 300 -1.02 34.07 8.34
N ASN A 301 -0.83 35.14 7.57
CA ASN A 301 0.34 36.01 7.69
C ASN A 301 0.40 36.66 9.08
N ASN A 302 -0.73 37.22 9.57
CA ASN A 302 -0.77 37.80 10.93
C ASN A 302 -0.46 36.75 12.01
N VAL A 303 -0.89 35.50 11.81
CA VAL A 303 -0.55 34.39 12.73
C VAL A 303 0.95 34.14 12.75
N LEU A 304 1.61 34.04 11.58
CA LEU A 304 3.07 33.87 11.50
C LEU A 304 3.82 35.08 12.09
N ASP A 305 3.37 36.30 11.78
CA ASP A 305 3.96 37.55 12.29
C ASP A 305 3.85 37.67 13.82
N SER A 306 2.84 37.04 14.42
CA SER A 306 2.68 36.98 15.89
C SER A 306 3.63 35.99 16.58
N GLY A 307 4.50 35.31 15.81
CA GLY A 307 5.50 34.36 16.33
C GLY A 307 5.00 32.93 16.47
N VAL A 308 3.82 32.61 15.93
CA VAL A 308 3.30 31.24 15.89
C VAL A 308 4.13 30.41 14.92
N SER A 309 4.44 29.17 15.30
CA SER A 309 5.30 28.31 14.49
C SER A 309 4.60 27.84 13.20
N ARG A 310 5.40 27.55 12.16
CA ARG A 310 4.88 26.93 10.92
C ARG A 310 4.23 25.56 11.19
N ALA A 311 4.65 24.83 12.22
CA ALA A 311 4.01 23.57 12.60
C ALA A 311 2.59 23.80 13.14
N SER A 312 2.41 24.81 13.99
CA SER A 312 1.10 25.21 14.51
C SER A 312 0.19 25.72 13.39
N VAL A 313 0.73 26.48 12.43
CA VAL A 313 -0.01 26.92 11.23
C VAL A 313 -0.44 25.74 10.37
N LEU A 314 0.49 24.80 10.12
CA LEU A 314 0.20 23.59 9.35
C LEU A 314 -0.92 22.77 10.01
N ALA A 315 -0.83 22.51 11.31
CA ALA A 315 -1.89 21.82 12.07
C ALA A 315 -3.21 22.59 12.09
N GLY A 316 -3.16 23.93 12.20
CA GLY A 316 -4.33 24.81 12.15
C GLY A 316 -5.08 24.73 10.82
N PHE A 317 -4.36 24.72 9.69
CA PHE A 317 -4.95 24.52 8.36
C PHE A 317 -5.73 23.21 8.27
N ILE A 318 -5.18 22.13 8.83
CA ILE A 318 -5.81 20.82 8.78
C ILE A 318 -7.02 20.74 9.70
N SER A 319 -7.01 21.41 10.85
CA SER A 319 -8.21 21.54 11.69
C SER A 319 -9.36 22.26 10.95
N VAL A 320 -9.05 23.33 10.23
CA VAL A 320 -10.04 24.04 9.39
C VAL A 320 -10.53 23.17 8.23
N ALA A 321 -9.63 22.44 7.57
CA ALA A 321 -10.00 21.48 6.54
C ALA A 321 -10.87 20.35 7.12
N GLY A 322 -10.50 19.80 8.28
CA GLY A 322 -11.21 18.72 8.98
C GLY A 322 -12.63 19.08 9.38
N ASN A 323 -12.89 20.32 9.80
CA ASN A 323 -14.26 20.79 10.07
C ASN A 323 -15.13 20.88 8.79
N SER A 324 -14.52 21.05 7.61
CA SER A 324 -15.24 20.92 6.33
C SER A 324 -15.51 19.45 5.95
N LEU A 325 -14.88 18.50 6.64
CA LEU A 325 -14.93 17.05 6.38
C LEU A 325 -15.75 16.27 7.42
N ASP A 326 -16.22 16.93 8.49
CA ASP A 326 -16.90 16.32 9.65
C ASP A 326 -18.35 15.85 9.40
N GLY A 327 -18.86 16.02 8.17
CA GLY A 327 -20.12 15.42 7.75
C GLY A 327 -21.39 16.10 8.29
N THR A 328 -21.32 17.35 8.73
CA THR A 328 -22.55 18.13 9.04
C THR A 328 -23.37 18.52 7.80
N GLY A 329 -22.87 18.23 6.58
CA GLY A 329 -23.61 18.34 5.32
C GLY A 329 -23.98 16.96 4.74
N ASN A 330 -25.20 16.82 4.23
CA ASN A 330 -25.82 15.58 3.70
C ASN A 330 -25.16 14.98 2.43
N TYR A 331 -23.84 14.77 2.40
CA TYR A 331 -23.16 14.06 1.32
C TYR A 331 -22.02 13.20 1.88
N ILE A 332 -22.21 11.88 1.87
CA ILE A 332 -21.15 10.87 2.09
C ILE A 332 -20.50 10.61 0.73
N GLU A 333 -19.79 11.61 0.21
CA GLU A 333 -18.89 11.44 -0.93
C GLU A 333 -17.45 11.45 -0.39
N PRO A 334 -16.55 10.57 -0.87
CA PRO A 334 -15.15 10.61 -0.48
C PRO A 334 -14.57 11.99 -0.85
N VAL A 335 -14.08 12.73 0.15
CA VAL A 335 -13.50 14.05 -0.13
C VAL A 335 -12.06 13.86 -0.59
N VAL A 336 -11.80 14.29 -1.82
CA VAL A 336 -10.45 14.38 -2.38
C VAL A 336 -9.74 15.55 -1.72
N VAL A 337 -8.81 15.25 -0.82
CA VAL A 337 -7.88 16.22 -0.24
C VAL A 337 -6.55 16.11 -0.99
N GLY A 338 -6.39 16.93 -2.04
CA GLY A 338 -5.23 16.86 -2.93
C GLY A 338 -5.23 15.59 -3.77
N SER A 339 -4.16 14.79 -3.71
CA SER A 339 -4.05 13.47 -4.37
C SER A 339 -4.56 12.31 -3.50
N VAL A 340 -5.05 12.60 -2.31
CA VAL A 340 -5.50 11.63 -1.31
C VAL A 340 -7.01 11.74 -1.11
N THR A 341 -7.71 10.61 -1.19
CA THR A 341 -9.14 10.56 -0.83
C THR A 341 -9.29 9.95 0.56
N ILE A 342 -9.97 10.66 1.46
CA ILE A 342 -10.16 10.19 2.85
C ILE A 342 -11.51 9.49 2.97
N VAL A 343 -11.51 8.31 3.58
CA VAL A 343 -12.69 7.51 3.87
C VAL A 343 -12.85 7.31 5.37
N HIS A 344 -14.02 7.67 5.91
CA HIS A 344 -14.37 7.56 7.34
C HIS A 344 -15.20 6.31 7.65
N ASN A 345 -15.20 5.89 8.92
CA ASN A 345 -16.07 4.85 9.50
C ASN A 345 -15.88 3.42 8.95
N ILE A 346 -14.63 2.97 8.86
CA ILE A 346 -14.35 1.54 8.63
C ILE A 346 -14.32 0.80 9.96
N VAL A 347 -15.14 -0.25 10.06
CA VAL A 347 -15.26 -1.14 11.21
C VAL A 347 -14.87 -2.55 10.78
#